data_AF-A0A958P4J5-F1
#
_entry.id   AF-A0A958P4J5-F1
#
_cell.length_a   1.000
_cell.length_b   1.000
_cell.length_c   1.000
_cell.angle_alpha   90.00
_cell.angle_beta   90.00
_cell.angle_gamma   90.00
#
_symmetry.space_group_name_H-M   'P 1'
#
loop_
_entity.id
_entity.type
_entity.pdbx_description
1 polymer ?
#
loop_
_entity_poly.entity_id
_entity_poly.type
_entity_poly.pdbx_seq_one_letter_code
_entity_poly.pdbx_strand_id
1 'polypeptide(L)'
;MDDPEPYLNFVTLNIFHPFSYETLIYFLVLIVLIVFSALVSGSEVALFSLTPTEKDLINNSEAKTHERVRFLLIKPKKLLATILIANNFINIAIILLSTITIGNIFNLELIPDWANFLIQAIGITFIILLFGEVIPKVYATKHALNLACFMSTPLNILVKVFSPISFMLVSSTKVIDKRVKR
;
A
#
# COMPACT_ATOMS: atom_id res chain seq x y z
N MET A 1 -15.56 37.52 35.85
CA MET A 1 -15.44 36.77 34.59
C MET A 1 -13.95 36.58 34.41
N ASP A 2 -13.41 35.53 35.02
CA ASP A 2 -12.01 35.16 34.84
C ASP A 2 -11.92 34.39 33.53
N ASP A 3 -11.27 34.97 32.53
CA ASP A 3 -11.09 34.36 31.22
C ASP A 3 -10.29 33.05 31.36
N PRO A 4 -10.81 31.90 30.92
CA PRO A 4 -10.11 30.61 30.97
C PRO A 4 -8.99 30.47 29.92
N GLU A 5 -8.65 31.54 29.20
CA GLU A 5 -7.74 31.50 28.05
C GLU A 5 -6.25 31.15 28.32
N PRO A 6 -5.63 31.41 29.49
CA PRO A 6 -4.20 31.12 29.65
C PRO A 6 -3.90 29.62 29.59
N TYR A 7 -4.72 28.79 30.25
CA TYR A 7 -4.47 27.35 30.40
C TYR A 7 -4.61 26.59 29.07
N LEU A 8 -5.56 26.98 28.22
CA LEU A 8 -5.74 26.39 26.89
C LEU A 8 -4.54 26.63 25.97
N ASN A 9 -3.90 27.79 26.05
CA ASN A 9 -2.70 28.09 25.27
C ASN A 9 -1.46 27.31 25.76
N PHE A 10 -1.31 27.09 27.08
CA PHE A 10 -0.22 26.27 27.61
C PHE A 10 -0.37 24.78 27.30
N VAL A 11 -1.60 24.26 27.30
CA VAL A 11 -1.87 22.86 26.91
C VAL A 11 -1.64 22.68 25.41
N THR A 12 -2.15 23.58 24.56
CA THR A 12 -1.97 23.47 23.09
C THR A 12 -0.52 23.61 22.62
N LEU A 13 0.30 24.44 23.30
CA LEU A 13 1.73 24.58 22.98
C LEU A 13 2.59 23.37 23.36
N ASN A 14 2.13 22.49 24.26
CA ASN A 14 2.89 21.31 24.73
C ASN A 14 2.42 19.98 24.13
N ILE A 15 1.42 19.99 23.24
CA ILE A 15 0.96 18.80 22.52
C ILE A 15 2.01 18.32 21.50
N PHE A 16 2.87 19.21 21.00
CA PHE A 16 3.87 18.87 20.00
C PHE A 16 5.26 18.72 20.63
N HIS A 17 5.92 17.60 20.35
CA HIS A 17 7.35 17.48 20.59
C HIS A 17 8.14 18.31 19.56
N PRO A 18 9.30 18.87 19.94
CA PRO A 18 10.17 19.55 18.99
C PRO A 18 10.61 18.57 17.89
N PHE A 19 10.50 18.98 16.63
CA PHE A 19 10.85 18.15 15.48
C PHE A 19 12.34 17.80 15.50
N SER A 20 12.64 16.51 15.67
CA SER A 20 13.99 15.97 15.55
C SER A 20 14.28 15.54 14.10
N TYR A 21 15.56 15.35 13.77
CA TYR A 21 15.99 14.81 12.48
C TYR A 21 15.44 13.39 12.23
N GLU A 22 15.22 12.60 13.30
CA GLU A 22 14.64 11.26 13.19
C GLU A 22 13.19 11.30 12.71
N THR A 23 12.39 12.22 13.26
CA THR A 23 11.00 12.41 12.85
C THR A 23 10.90 12.79 11.37
N LEU A 24 11.82 13.61 10.86
CA LEU A 24 11.88 13.95 9.43
C LEU A 24 12.17 12.72 8.57
N ILE A 25 13.12 11.88 8.98
CA ILE A 25 13.45 10.64 8.27
C ILE A 25 12.24 9.72 8.24
N TYR A 26 11.57 9.49 9.37
CA TYR A 26 10.37 8.64 9.41
C TYR A 26 9.25 9.16 8.51
N PHE A 27 9.03 10.48 8.51
CA PHE A 27 8.04 11.09 7.63
C PHE A 27 8.37 10.90 6.13
N LEU A 28 9.63 11.07 5.74
CA LEU A 28 10.07 10.82 4.36
C LEU A 28 9.90 9.35 3.97
N VAL A 29 10.29 8.42 4.84
CA VAL A 29 10.10 6.98 4.61
C VAL A 29 8.62 6.63 4.48
N LEU A 30 7.75 7.25 5.29
CA LEU A 30 6.30 7.05 5.24
C LEU A 30 5.72 7.50 3.90
N ILE A 31 6.13 8.66 3.38
CA ILE A 31 5.72 9.12 2.04
C ILE A 31 6.13 8.12 0.97
N VAL A 32 7.38 7.64 1.01
CA VAL A 32 7.87 6.63 0.05
C VAL A 32 7.05 5.33 0.14
N LEU A 33 6.72 4.87 1.35
CA LEU A 33 5.89 3.68 1.53
C LEU A 33 4.47 3.87 0.99
N ILE A 34 3.84 5.03 1.20
CA ILE A 34 2.52 5.33 0.61
C ILE A 34 2.59 5.28 -0.92
N VAL A 35 3.64 5.85 -1.53
CA VAL A 35 3.85 5.77 -2.98
C VAL A 35 3.99 4.32 -3.44
N PHE A 36 4.74 3.49 -2.70
CA PHE A 36 4.85 2.06 -3.04
C PHE A 36 3.53 1.31 -2.88
N SER A 37 2.78 1.58 -1.82
CA SER A 37 1.41 1.05 -1.64
C SER A 37 0.55 1.41 -2.84
N ALA A 38 0.56 2.69 -3.24
CA ALA A 38 -0.20 3.20 -4.37
C ALA A 38 0.15 2.50 -5.68
N LEU A 39 1.44 2.34 -5.96
CA LEU A 39 1.93 1.69 -7.17
C LEU A 39 1.55 0.21 -7.20
N VAL A 40 1.74 -0.53 -6.11
CA VAL A 40 1.41 -1.96 -6.03
C VAL A 40 -0.10 -2.15 -6.17
N SER A 41 -0.90 -1.36 -5.48
CA SER A 41 -2.36 -1.42 -5.52
C SER A 41 -2.92 -1.05 -6.90
N GLY A 42 -2.41 0.01 -7.52
CA GLY A 42 -2.77 0.39 -8.89
C GLY A 42 -2.34 -0.64 -9.94
N SER A 43 -1.21 -1.34 -9.72
CA SER A 43 -0.71 -2.34 -10.66
C SER A 43 -1.64 -3.55 -10.82
N GLU A 44 -2.38 -3.91 -9.76
CA GLU A 44 -3.41 -4.95 -9.81
C GLU A 44 -4.45 -4.61 -10.87
N VAL A 45 -5.07 -3.44 -10.72
CA VAL A 45 -6.12 -2.98 -11.63
C VAL A 45 -5.56 -2.81 -13.04
N ALA A 46 -4.40 -2.18 -13.19
CA ALA A 46 -3.78 -1.96 -14.49
C ALA A 46 -3.53 -3.26 -15.27
N LEU A 47 -3.01 -4.31 -14.62
CA LEU A 47 -2.71 -5.58 -15.29
C LEU A 47 -3.98 -6.36 -15.66
N PHE A 48 -5.00 -6.32 -14.80
CA PHE A 48 -6.23 -7.09 -15.01
C PHE A 48 -7.31 -6.34 -15.79
N SER A 49 -7.19 -5.03 -15.97
CA SER A 49 -8.11 -4.22 -16.78
C SER A 49 -7.66 -4.02 -18.23
N LEU A 50 -6.54 -4.60 -18.65
CA LEU A 50 -6.06 -4.52 -20.04
C LEU A 50 -7.13 -5.05 -21.02
N THR A 51 -7.46 -4.21 -22.00
CA THR A 51 -8.40 -4.51 -23.08
C THR A 51 -7.84 -5.58 -24.03
N PRO A 52 -8.70 -6.25 -24.82
CA PRO A 52 -8.23 -7.20 -25.84
C PRO A 52 -7.22 -6.57 -26.81
N THR A 53 -7.50 -5.36 -27.28
CA THR A 53 -6.61 -4.61 -28.18
C THR A 53 -5.24 -4.34 -27.55
N GLU A 54 -5.18 -3.94 -26.28
CA GLU A 54 -3.91 -3.74 -25.58
C GLU A 54 -3.16 -5.06 -25.38
N LYS A 55 -3.86 -6.16 -25.10
CA LYS A 55 -3.25 -7.48 -25.01
C LYS A 55 -2.68 -7.94 -26.35
N ASP A 56 -3.37 -7.68 -27.45
CA ASP A 56 -2.89 -7.98 -28.79
C ASP A 56 -1.66 -7.13 -29.14
N LEU A 57 -1.66 -5.85 -28.79
CA LEU A 57 -0.48 -4.97 -28.93
C LEU A 57 0.71 -5.50 -28.13
N ILE A 58 0.48 -5.90 -26.88
CA ILE A 58 1.50 -6.51 -26.03
C ILE A 58 1.99 -7.79 -26.70
N ASN A 59 1.12 -8.69 -27.17
CA ASN A 59 1.49 -9.99 -27.74
C ASN A 59 2.31 -9.89 -29.04
N ASN A 60 2.02 -8.91 -29.88
CA ASN A 60 2.68 -8.71 -31.17
C ASN A 60 3.94 -7.83 -31.10
N SER A 61 4.34 -7.39 -29.89
CA SER A 61 5.50 -6.51 -29.71
C SER A 61 6.72 -7.24 -29.20
N GLU A 62 7.89 -6.90 -29.76
CA GLU A 62 9.21 -7.38 -29.34
C GLU A 62 9.81 -6.58 -28.17
N ALA A 63 9.09 -5.57 -27.65
CA ALA A 63 9.57 -4.78 -26.53
C ALA A 63 9.71 -5.62 -25.26
N LYS A 64 10.89 -5.56 -24.61
CA LYS A 64 11.18 -6.28 -23.36
C LYS A 64 10.16 -6.00 -22.25
N THR A 65 9.60 -4.80 -22.21
CA THR A 65 8.56 -4.42 -21.24
C THR A 65 7.26 -5.20 -21.47
N HIS A 66 6.83 -5.33 -22.73
CA HIS A 66 5.66 -6.13 -23.10
C HIS A 66 5.88 -7.61 -22.81
N GLU A 67 7.08 -8.13 -23.04
CA GLU A 67 7.44 -9.50 -22.67
C GLU A 67 7.28 -9.77 -21.16
N ARG A 68 7.72 -8.82 -20.31
CA ARG A 68 7.53 -8.95 -18.85
C ARG A 68 6.06 -8.90 -18.46
N VAL A 69 5.26 -8.02 -19.07
CA VAL A 69 3.81 -7.98 -18.81
C VAL A 69 3.17 -9.32 -19.18
N ARG A 70 3.51 -9.90 -20.34
CA ARG A 70 3.06 -11.25 -20.73
C ARG A 70 3.46 -12.29 -19.69
N PHE A 71 4.73 -12.29 -19.28
CA PHE A 71 5.22 -13.24 -18.28
C PHE A 71 4.44 -13.19 -16.96
N LEU A 72 4.13 -11.99 -16.47
CA LEU A 72 3.32 -11.80 -15.26
C LEU A 72 1.90 -12.37 -15.45
N LEU A 73 1.29 -12.11 -16.61
CA LEU A 73 -0.07 -12.56 -16.94
C LEU A 73 -0.21 -14.06 -17.22
N ILE A 74 0.89 -14.79 -17.47
CA ILE A 74 0.86 -16.27 -17.64
C ILE A 74 0.41 -16.98 -16.36
N LYS A 75 0.76 -16.46 -15.18
CA LYS A 75 0.42 -17.05 -13.87
C LYS A 75 -0.39 -16.07 -13.02
N PRO A 76 -1.63 -15.72 -13.44
CA PRO A 76 -2.38 -14.63 -12.83
C PRO A 76 -2.70 -14.87 -11.35
N LYS A 77 -2.96 -16.14 -10.95
CA LYS A 77 -3.20 -16.49 -9.54
C LYS A 77 -1.97 -16.24 -8.66
N LYS A 78 -0.76 -16.56 -9.15
CA LYS A 78 0.49 -16.33 -8.41
C LYS A 78 0.78 -14.83 -8.32
N LEU A 79 0.55 -14.10 -9.41
CA LEU A 79 0.71 -12.66 -9.46
C LEU A 79 -0.23 -11.96 -8.47
N LEU A 80 -1.52 -12.30 -8.49
CA LEU A 80 -2.51 -11.73 -7.57
C LEU A 80 -2.14 -12.01 -6.11
N ALA A 81 -1.74 -13.24 -5.79
CA ALA A 81 -1.27 -13.58 -4.45
C ALA A 81 -0.01 -12.78 -4.05
N THR A 82 0.91 -12.54 -4.98
CA THR A 82 2.10 -11.71 -4.75
C THR A 82 1.72 -10.26 -4.47
N ILE A 83 0.85 -9.68 -5.28
CA ILE A 83 0.38 -8.29 -5.13
C ILE A 83 -0.35 -8.14 -3.79
N LEU A 84 -1.21 -9.09 -3.43
CA LEU A 84 -1.92 -9.08 -2.15
C LEU A 84 -0.96 -9.13 -0.95
N ILE A 85 0.03 -10.03 -0.99
CA ILE A 85 1.07 -10.11 0.06
C ILE A 85 1.84 -8.78 0.15
N ALA A 86 2.31 -8.26 -0.99
CA ALA A 86 3.11 -7.05 -1.03
C ALA A 86 2.32 -5.82 -0.51
N ASN A 87 1.07 -5.68 -0.94
CA ASN A 87 0.19 -4.59 -0.51
C ASN A 87 -0.05 -4.66 1.00
N ASN A 88 -0.37 -5.84 1.52
CA ASN A 88 -0.58 -6.03 2.96
C ASN A 88 0.70 -5.78 3.77
N PHE A 89 1.85 -6.25 3.28
CA PHE A 89 3.12 -6.03 3.94
C PHE A 89 3.47 -4.53 4.02
N ILE A 90 3.32 -3.80 2.91
CA ILE A 90 3.56 -2.35 2.86
C ILE A 90 2.56 -1.63 3.79
N ASN A 91 1.28 -1.98 3.77
CA ASN A 91 0.27 -1.35 4.63
C ASN A 91 0.57 -1.54 6.11
N ILE A 92 0.97 -2.75 6.53
CA ILE A 92 1.41 -3.01 7.91
C ILE A 92 2.65 -2.17 8.24
N ALA A 93 3.63 -2.09 7.33
CA ALA A 93 4.81 -1.25 7.53
C ALA A 93 4.45 0.24 7.70
N ILE A 94 3.49 0.76 6.90
CA ILE A 94 2.99 2.13 7.04
C ILE A 94 2.32 2.31 8.40
N ILE A 95 1.46 1.38 8.84
CA ILE A 95 0.78 1.45 10.14
C ILE A 95 1.81 1.51 11.28
N LEU A 96 2.78 0.58 11.29
CA LEU A 96 3.81 0.53 12.33
C LEU A 96 4.66 1.81 12.36
N LEU A 97 5.14 2.26 11.19
CA LEU A 97 5.95 3.46 11.11
C LEU A 97 5.15 4.72 11.46
N SER A 98 3.88 4.79 11.06
CA SER A 98 2.99 5.90 11.40
C SER A 98 2.75 5.98 12.90
N THR A 99 2.51 4.85 13.58
CA THR A 99 2.38 4.82 15.05
C THR A 99 3.62 5.35 15.75
N ILE A 100 4.82 4.95 15.32
CA ILE A 100 6.09 5.46 15.87
C ILE A 100 6.23 6.96 15.59
N THR A 101 5.94 7.40 14.36
CA THR A 101 6.06 8.80 13.93
C THR A 101 5.12 9.71 14.71
N ILE A 102 3.88 9.27 14.93
CA ILE A 102 2.87 10.01 15.71
C ILE A 102 3.32 10.15 17.16
N GLY A 103 3.85 9.09 17.78
CA GLY A 103 4.39 9.18 19.15
C GLY A 103 5.59 10.12 19.29
N ASN A 104 6.35 10.34 18.22
CA ASN A 104 7.47 11.28 18.21
C ASN A 104 7.08 12.73 17.89
N ILE A 105 5.89 12.95 17.31
CA ILE A 105 5.38 14.30 16.98
C ILE A 105 4.45 14.79 18.09
N PHE A 106 3.59 13.93 18.60
CA PHE A 106 2.55 14.26 19.54
C PHE A 106 2.89 13.72 20.92
N ASN A 107 2.73 14.54 21.94
CA ASN A 107 2.76 14.10 23.33
C ASN A 107 1.45 13.36 23.63
N LEU A 108 1.47 12.05 23.46
CA LEU A 108 0.30 11.19 23.60
C LEU A 108 -0.27 11.17 25.03
N GLU A 109 0.51 11.55 26.04
CA GLU A 109 0.06 11.64 27.44
C GLU A 109 -0.98 12.75 27.66
N LEU A 110 -0.98 13.77 26.79
CA LEU A 110 -1.94 14.88 26.83
C LEU A 110 -3.22 14.57 26.05
N ILE A 111 -3.26 13.46 25.32
CA ILE A 111 -4.40 13.05 24.49
C ILE A 111 -5.10 11.88 25.17
N PRO A 112 -6.44 11.90 25.32
CA PRO A 112 -7.17 10.76 25.85
C PRO A 112 -6.90 9.48 25.02
N ASP A 113 -6.67 8.34 25.68
CA ASP A 113 -6.30 7.07 25.03
C ASP A 113 -7.25 6.66 23.90
N TRP A 114 -8.56 6.85 24.11
CA TRP A 114 -9.58 6.53 23.11
C TRP A 114 -9.46 7.41 21.86
N ALA A 115 -9.09 8.69 22.01
CA ALA A 115 -8.92 9.61 20.90
C ALA A 115 -7.64 9.27 20.13
N ASN A 116 -6.55 8.96 20.84
CA ASN A 116 -5.30 8.50 20.22
C ASN A 116 -5.54 7.21 19.41
N PHE A 117 -6.23 6.23 19.98
CA PHE A 117 -6.59 5.00 19.27
C PHE A 117 -7.41 5.27 18.00
N LEU A 118 -8.43 6.14 18.05
CA LEU A 118 -9.25 6.46 16.88
C LEU A 118 -8.43 7.18 15.80
N ILE A 119 -7.58 8.13 16.17
CA ILE A 119 -6.72 8.85 15.22
C ILE A 119 -5.77 7.87 14.53
N GLN A 120 -5.13 6.97 15.28
CA GLN A 120 -4.23 6.00 14.69
C GLN A 120 -5.00 4.98 13.84
N ALA A 121 -6.00 4.31 14.39
CA ALA A 121 -6.72 3.25 13.68
C ALA A 121 -7.48 3.77 12.46
N ILE A 122 -8.29 4.82 12.63
CA ILE A 122 -9.14 5.35 11.55
C ILE A 122 -8.35 6.29 10.65
N GLY A 123 -7.58 7.22 11.22
CA GLY A 123 -6.86 8.23 10.45
C GLY A 123 -5.78 7.62 9.55
N ILE A 124 -4.92 6.76 10.10
CA ILE A 124 -3.86 6.11 9.29
C ILE A 124 -4.48 5.22 8.21
N THR A 125 -5.47 4.40 8.58
CA THR A 125 -6.15 3.53 7.61
C THR A 125 -6.85 4.34 6.53
N PHE A 126 -7.49 5.46 6.86
CA PHE A 126 -8.10 6.34 5.88
C PHE A 126 -7.07 6.90 4.89
N ILE A 127 -5.91 7.35 5.38
CA ILE A 127 -4.82 7.82 4.51
C ILE A 127 -4.32 6.70 3.59
N ILE A 128 -4.10 5.50 4.11
CA ILE A 128 -3.67 4.33 3.31
C ILE A 128 -4.73 3.99 2.27
N LEU A 129 -5.99 3.87 2.67
CA LEU A 129 -7.08 3.53 1.76
C LEU A 129 -7.25 4.58 0.67
N LEU A 130 -7.21 5.87 1.02
CA LEU A 130 -7.43 6.93 0.06
C LEU A 130 -6.25 7.03 -0.94
N PHE A 131 -5.03 7.22 -0.43
CA PHE A 131 -3.86 7.51 -1.25
C PHE A 131 -3.10 6.27 -1.71
N GLY A 132 -3.07 5.23 -0.89
CA GLY A 132 -2.36 3.98 -1.18
C GLY A 132 -3.20 2.96 -1.94
N GLU A 133 -4.53 3.11 -2.00
CA GLU A 133 -5.40 2.10 -2.60
C GLU A 133 -6.46 2.64 -3.57
N VAL A 134 -7.41 3.45 -3.13
CA VAL A 134 -8.58 3.86 -3.91
C VAL A 134 -8.18 4.77 -5.07
N ILE A 135 -7.47 5.87 -4.81
CA ILE A 135 -7.06 6.83 -5.85
C ILE A 135 -6.18 6.15 -6.92
N PRO A 136 -5.13 5.39 -6.56
CA PRO A 136 -4.27 4.72 -7.53
C PRO A 136 -5.00 3.69 -8.38
N LYS A 137 -5.93 2.93 -7.79
CA LYS A 137 -6.78 1.97 -8.52
C LYS A 137 -7.67 2.68 -9.53
N VAL A 138 -8.30 3.80 -9.16
CA VAL A 138 -9.10 4.61 -10.09
C VAL A 138 -8.23 5.15 -11.23
N TYR A 139 -7.03 5.66 -10.93
CA TYR A 139 -6.10 6.14 -11.95
C TYR A 139 -5.68 5.02 -12.92
N ALA A 140 -5.39 3.83 -12.38
CA ALA A 140 -4.99 2.66 -13.14
C ALA A 140 -6.02 2.23 -14.19
N THR A 141 -7.32 2.40 -13.93
CA THR A 141 -8.37 2.08 -14.92
C THR A 141 -8.25 2.91 -16.20
N LYS A 142 -7.75 4.16 -16.12
CA LYS A 142 -7.61 5.07 -17.27
C LYS A 142 -6.28 4.93 -18.00
N HIS A 143 -5.24 4.49 -17.30
CA HIS A 143 -3.87 4.38 -17.81
C HIS A 143 -3.28 2.98 -17.63
N ALA A 144 -4.10 1.96 -17.88
CA ALA A 144 -3.80 0.56 -17.59
C ALA A 144 -2.51 0.07 -18.27
N LEU A 145 -2.39 0.24 -19.60
CA LEU A 145 -1.21 -0.21 -20.34
C LEU A 145 0.10 0.42 -19.83
N ASN A 146 0.11 1.73 -19.66
CA ASN A 146 1.31 2.45 -19.23
C ASN A 146 1.74 2.02 -17.82
N LEU A 147 0.79 1.91 -16.88
CA LEU A 147 1.08 1.50 -15.51
C LEU A 147 1.49 0.02 -15.44
N ALA A 148 0.85 -0.87 -16.20
CA ALA A 148 1.23 -2.27 -16.30
C ALA A 148 2.66 -2.44 -16.83
N CYS A 149 3.02 -1.67 -17.86
CA CYS A 149 4.36 -1.64 -18.42
C CYS A 149 5.39 -1.11 -17.42
N PHE A 150 5.12 0.01 -16.76
CA PHE A 150 5.99 0.57 -15.73
C PHE A 150 6.20 -0.41 -14.57
N MET A 151 5.11 -1.01 -14.07
CA MET A 151 5.14 -1.94 -12.94
C MET A 151 5.63 -3.34 -13.29
N SER A 152 5.79 -3.67 -14.58
CA SER A 152 6.23 -4.99 -15.03
C SER A 152 7.58 -5.42 -14.43
N THR A 153 8.50 -4.48 -14.26
CA THR A 153 9.84 -4.75 -13.68
C THR A 153 9.78 -4.94 -12.17
N PRO A 154 9.25 -3.99 -11.37
CA PRO A 154 9.18 -4.18 -9.92
C PRO A 154 8.32 -5.38 -9.52
N LEU A 155 7.20 -5.65 -10.22
CA LEU A 155 6.37 -6.82 -9.94
C LEU A 155 7.09 -8.14 -10.21
N ASN A 156 7.93 -8.22 -11.24
CA ASN A 156 8.68 -9.44 -11.50
C ASN A 156 9.69 -9.74 -10.37
N ILE A 157 10.30 -8.69 -9.80
CA ILE A 157 11.15 -8.82 -8.61
C ILE A 157 10.31 -9.29 -7.41
N LEU A 158 9.14 -8.68 -7.17
CA LEU A 158 8.23 -9.06 -6.09
C LEU A 158 7.76 -10.52 -6.23
N VAL A 159 7.41 -10.97 -7.43
CA VAL A 159 7.01 -12.36 -7.70
C VAL A 159 8.14 -13.34 -7.40
N LYS A 160 9.39 -12.95 -7.62
CA LYS A 160 10.56 -13.78 -7.29
C LYS A 160 10.80 -13.83 -5.78
N VAL A 161 10.75 -12.68 -5.10
CA VAL A 161 10.96 -12.55 -3.65
C VAL A 161 9.86 -13.26 -2.85
N PHE A 162 8.59 -13.00 -3.18
CA PHE A 162 7.45 -13.57 -2.46
C PHE A 162 6.98 -14.93 -3.00
N SER A 163 7.68 -15.48 -4.01
CA SER A 163 7.39 -16.79 -4.60
C SER A 163 7.09 -17.91 -3.58
N PRO A 164 7.88 -18.13 -2.51
CA PRO A 164 7.60 -19.21 -1.56
C PRO A 164 6.26 -19.01 -0.85
N ILE A 165 5.98 -17.79 -0.39
CA ILE A 165 4.77 -17.45 0.35
C ILE A 165 3.54 -17.51 -0.57
N SER A 166 3.64 -16.93 -1.78
CA SER A 166 2.56 -16.98 -2.77
C SER A 166 2.22 -18.40 -3.19
N PHE A 167 3.22 -19.30 -3.28
CA PHE A 167 2.98 -20.70 -3.57
C PHE A 167 2.19 -21.41 -2.46
N MET A 168 2.51 -21.14 -1.19
CA MET A 168 1.75 -21.67 -0.05
C MET A 168 0.30 -21.21 -0.09
N LEU A 169 0.05 -19.92 -0.30
CA LEU A 169 -1.31 -19.36 -0.39
C LEU A 169 -2.14 -20.01 -1.50
N VAL A 170 -1.58 -20.11 -2.72
CA VAL A 170 -2.28 -20.71 -3.86
C VAL A 170 -2.51 -22.22 -3.66
N SER A 171 -1.62 -22.89 -2.94
CA SER A 171 -1.77 -24.32 -2.63
C SER A 171 -2.87 -24.58 -1.60
N SER A 172 -3.05 -23.71 -0.61
CA SER A 172 -4.15 -23.79 0.37
C SER A 172 -5.52 -23.77 -0.33
N THR A 173 -5.70 -22.94 -1.35
CA THR A 173 -6.95 -22.89 -2.13
C THR A 173 -7.23 -24.22 -2.83
N LYS A 174 -6.21 -24.90 -3.38
CA LYS A 174 -6.37 -26.21 -4.05
C LYS A 174 -6.78 -27.32 -3.09
N VAL A 175 -6.30 -27.27 -1.84
CA VAL A 175 -6.66 -28.24 -0.79
C VAL A 175 -8.12 -28.06 -0.38
N ILE A 176 -8.59 -26.82 -0.28
CA ILE A 176 -9.98 -26.49 0.06
C ILE A 176 -10.93 -26.87 -1.08
N ASP A 177 -10.61 -26.53 -2.33
CA ASP A 177 -11.41 -26.90 -3.52
C ASP A 177 -11.59 -28.43 -3.62
N LYS A 178 -10.58 -29.21 -3.24
CA LYS A 178 -10.64 -30.68 -3.23
C LYS A 178 -11.54 -31.25 -2.13
N ARG A 179 -11.78 -30.49 -1.04
CA ARG A 179 -12.68 -30.88 0.05
C ARG A 179 -14.12 -30.43 -0.16
N VAL A 180 -14.35 -29.31 -0.87
CA VAL A 180 -15.71 -28.80 -1.14
C VAL A 180 -16.41 -29.56 -2.27
N LYS A 181 -15.66 -30.23 -3.15
CA LYS A 181 -16.21 -31.11 -4.20
C LYS A 181 -16.38 -32.58 -3.75
N ARG A 182 -16.23 -32.88 -2.46
CA ARG A 182 -16.57 -34.17 -1.85
C ARG A 182 -17.76 -34.00 -0.94
#